data_AF-A0A225DM27-F1
#
_entry.id   AF-A0A225DM27-F1
#
_cell.length_a   1.000
_cell.length_b   1.000
_cell.length_c   1.000
_cell.angle_alpha   90.00
_cell.angle_beta   90.00
_cell.angle_gamma   90.00
#
_symmetry.space_group_name_H-M   'P 1'
#
loop_
_entity.id
_entity.type
_entity.pdbx_description
1 polymer ?
#
loop_
_entity_poly.entity_id
_entity_poly.type
_entity_poly.pdbx_seq_one_letter_code
_entity_poly.pdbx_strand_id
1 'polypeptide(L)'
;MCGLRAVRNRVLAALVVGVVAGCGTGDGETLAPVSGVITANGKPVPSGTMTLYPEAAKGNASQHQPNGVIDANGRYEMYVPGSKKGAPPGWYKVVVYAVDDPQPGKPNKYFVHKKYTDVATTPLLIEVVEKPEPGRYDLKLDR
;
A
#
# COMPACT_ATOMS: atom_id res chain seq x y z
N MET A 1 -14.63 65.51 25.39
CA MET A 1 -13.92 66.22 24.30
C MET A 1 -13.02 65.22 23.60
N CYS A 2 -13.08 65.17 22.26
CA CYS A 2 -12.37 64.27 21.32
C CYS A 2 -12.75 62.78 21.43
N GLY A 3 -13.20 62.07 20.40
CA GLY A 3 -13.31 62.38 18.98
C GLY A 3 -13.34 61.06 18.21
N LEU A 4 -14.45 60.83 17.52
CA LEU A 4 -14.76 59.68 16.67
C LEU A 4 -13.75 59.54 15.51
N ARG A 5 -13.23 58.32 15.23
CA ARG A 5 -12.82 57.92 13.87
C ARG A 5 -13.06 56.42 13.63
N ALA A 6 -14.20 56.11 13.04
CA ALA A 6 -14.34 54.93 12.20
C ALA A 6 -13.59 55.18 10.89
N VAL A 7 -12.68 54.29 10.51
CA VAL A 7 -12.17 54.19 9.13
C VAL A 7 -12.48 52.79 8.63
N ARG A 8 -13.26 52.76 7.55
CA ARG A 8 -13.74 51.59 6.82
C ARG A 8 -12.60 50.92 6.04
N ASN A 9 -12.61 49.59 6.11
CA ASN A 9 -12.25 48.63 5.05
C ASN A 9 -10.81 48.64 4.51
N ARG A 10 -10.03 47.58 4.80
CA ARG A 10 -9.34 46.75 3.79
C ARG A 10 -9.15 45.33 4.32
N VAL A 11 -9.72 44.36 3.61
CA VAL A 11 -9.40 42.94 3.67
C VAL A 11 -7.88 42.76 3.52
N LEU A 12 -7.24 42.05 4.46
CA LEU A 12 -5.93 41.45 4.29
C LEU A 12 -5.88 40.14 5.08
N ALA A 13 -5.79 39.06 4.32
CA ALA A 13 -5.76 37.68 4.77
C ALA A 13 -4.60 37.42 5.75
N ALA A 14 -4.90 36.79 6.88
CA ALA A 14 -3.90 36.25 7.79
C ALA A 14 -4.00 34.71 7.78
N LEU A 15 -3.26 34.15 6.82
CA LEU A 15 -2.55 32.87 6.85
C LEU A 15 -2.86 31.94 8.05
N VAL A 16 -3.79 31.01 7.85
CA VAL A 16 -3.85 29.76 8.62
C VAL A 16 -3.46 28.65 7.66
N VAL A 17 -2.18 28.33 7.63
CA VAL A 17 -1.72 27.07 7.05
C VAL A 17 -0.73 26.46 8.04
N GLY A 18 -1.28 25.75 9.02
CA GLY A 18 -0.52 24.77 9.78
C GLY A 18 -0.25 23.57 8.88
N VAL A 19 0.80 23.63 8.06
CA VAL A 19 1.45 22.40 7.60
C VAL A 19 2.49 22.11 8.64
N VAL A 20 2.16 21.25 9.61
CA VAL A 20 3.19 20.53 10.35
C VAL A 20 3.85 19.64 9.31
N ALA A 21 4.94 20.14 8.73
CA ALA A 21 5.82 19.33 7.92
C ALA A 21 6.30 18.20 8.83
N GLY A 22 5.83 16.98 8.54
CA GLY A 22 6.34 15.77 9.16
C GLY A 22 7.81 15.63 8.79
N CYS A 23 8.66 16.19 9.63
CA CYS A 23 10.09 15.95 9.64
C CYS A 23 10.29 14.55 10.21
N GLY A 24 10.42 13.55 9.34
CA GLY A 24 10.78 12.19 9.70
C GLY A 24 12.23 11.90 9.32
N THR A 25 13.17 12.61 9.96
CA THR A 25 14.61 12.28 9.88
C THR A 25 15.05 11.81 11.26
N GLY A 26 15.33 10.52 11.39
CA GLY A 26 15.87 9.92 12.61
C GLY A 26 15.01 8.76 13.12
N ASP A 27 15.69 7.66 13.43
CA ASP A 27 15.18 6.32 13.79
C ASP A 27 14.71 5.48 12.58
N GLY A 28 15.31 4.30 12.41
CA GLY A 28 15.07 3.44 11.24
C GLY A 28 13.58 3.23 10.99
N GLU A 29 13.16 3.31 9.73
CA GLU A 29 11.77 3.24 9.30
C GLU A 29 10.99 2.14 10.04
N THR A 30 9.98 2.54 10.80
CA THR A 30 9.10 1.60 11.52
C THR A 30 8.39 0.73 10.50
N LEU A 31 8.60 -0.59 10.58
CA LEU A 31 7.90 -1.55 9.72
C LEU A 31 6.77 -2.20 10.51
N ALA A 32 5.57 -2.13 9.95
CA ALA A 32 4.39 -2.81 10.45
C ALA A 32 4.32 -4.25 9.89
N PRO A 33 3.81 -5.22 10.67
CA PRO A 33 3.66 -6.59 10.20
C PRO A 33 2.58 -6.66 9.11
N VAL A 34 2.90 -7.33 7.99
CA VAL A 34 1.95 -7.59 6.92
C VAL A 34 2.06 -9.05 6.51
N SER A 35 1.00 -9.80 6.76
CA SER A 35 0.85 -11.20 6.38
C SER A 35 -0.63 -11.53 6.23
N GLY A 36 -0.93 -12.53 5.41
CA GLY A 36 -2.31 -12.93 5.14
C GLY A 36 -2.39 -14.16 4.25
N VAL A 37 -3.59 -14.42 3.76
CA VAL A 37 -3.90 -15.50 2.82
C VAL A 37 -4.50 -14.92 1.54
N ILE A 38 -4.01 -15.38 0.38
CA ILE A 38 -4.57 -15.05 -0.93
C ILE A 38 -5.34 -16.25 -1.46
N THR A 39 -6.60 -16.00 -1.80
CA THR A 39 -7.48 -16.97 -2.45
C THR A 39 -7.98 -16.45 -3.78
N ALA A 40 -8.19 -17.35 -4.74
CA ALA A 40 -8.84 -17.07 -6.02
C ALA A 40 -10.02 -18.03 -6.19
N ASN A 41 -11.23 -17.49 -6.39
CA ASN A 41 -12.47 -18.26 -6.49
C ASN A 41 -12.64 -19.27 -5.32
N GLY A 42 -12.33 -18.84 -4.10
CA GLY A 42 -12.45 -19.64 -2.88
C GLY A 42 -11.37 -20.70 -2.66
N LYS A 43 -10.38 -20.82 -3.56
CA LYS A 43 -9.23 -21.74 -3.41
C LYS A 43 -7.95 -20.96 -3.10
N PRO A 44 -7.04 -21.48 -2.28
CA PRO A 44 -5.73 -20.86 -2.08
C PRO A 44 -4.97 -20.69 -3.41
N VAL A 45 -4.30 -19.55 -3.56
CA VAL A 45 -3.34 -19.35 -4.66
C VAL A 45 -2.05 -20.08 -4.28
N PRO A 46 -1.62 -21.13 -5.01
CA PRO A 46 -0.59 -22.05 -4.50
C PRO A 46 0.85 -21.55 -4.72
N SER A 47 1.05 -20.49 -5.48
CA SER A 47 2.36 -19.92 -5.73
C SER A 47 2.24 -18.52 -6.36
N GLY A 48 3.28 -17.72 -6.18
CA GLY A 48 3.39 -16.40 -6.79
C GLY A 48 4.09 -15.41 -5.88
N THR A 49 3.99 -14.14 -6.23
CA THR A 49 4.49 -13.02 -5.43
C THR A 49 3.42 -11.96 -5.25
N MET A 50 3.47 -11.29 -4.11
CA MET A 50 2.71 -10.08 -3.82
C MET A 50 3.69 -8.92 -3.65
N THR A 51 3.44 -7.80 -4.31
CA THR A 51 4.24 -6.58 -4.21
C THR A 51 3.34 -5.41 -3.84
N LEU A 52 3.81 -4.57 -2.93
CA LEU A 52 3.16 -3.34 -2.52
C LEU A 52 3.82 -2.13 -3.18
N TYR A 53 3.01 -1.37 -3.91
CA TYR A 53 3.44 -0.12 -4.55
C TYR A 53 2.87 1.07 -3.78
N PRO A 54 3.71 1.96 -3.21
CA PRO A 54 3.26 3.14 -2.49
C PRO A 54 2.26 3.97 -3.31
N GLU A 55 1.12 4.32 -2.71
CA GLU A 55 0.09 5.13 -3.35
C GLU A 55 0.26 6.61 -2.98
N ALA A 56 0.98 7.34 -3.83
CA ALA A 56 1.26 8.76 -3.64
C ALA A 56 -0.02 9.62 -3.60
N ALA A 57 -1.07 9.26 -4.36
CA ALA A 57 -2.33 10.00 -4.34
C ALA A 57 -3.07 9.87 -3.00
N LYS A 58 -2.69 8.90 -2.15
CA LYS A 58 -3.18 8.73 -0.78
C LYS A 58 -2.13 9.06 0.29
N GLY A 59 -1.11 9.83 -0.08
CA GLY A 59 -0.12 10.39 0.84
C GLY A 59 1.02 9.45 1.22
N ASN A 60 1.16 8.28 0.58
CA ASN A 60 2.30 7.41 0.84
C ASN A 60 3.48 7.75 -0.10
N ALA A 61 4.55 8.31 0.48
CA ALA A 61 5.78 8.68 -0.21
C ALA A 61 6.95 7.70 0.05
N SER A 62 6.68 6.53 0.64
CA SER A 62 7.71 5.52 0.89
C SER A 62 8.46 5.17 -0.42
N GLN A 63 9.76 4.98 -0.31
CA GLN A 63 10.60 4.53 -1.44
C GLN A 63 10.70 3.00 -1.50
N HIS A 64 10.10 2.31 -0.54
CA HIS A 64 10.13 0.86 -0.45
C HIS A 64 8.96 0.24 -1.19
N GLN A 65 9.25 -0.83 -1.92
CA GLN A 65 8.26 -1.73 -2.51
C GLN A 65 8.34 -3.09 -1.80
N PRO A 66 7.70 -3.23 -0.62
CA PRO A 66 7.67 -4.50 0.08
C PRO A 66 7.15 -5.60 -0.84
N ASN A 67 7.75 -6.79 -0.76
CA ASN A 67 7.27 -7.97 -1.48
C ASN A 67 7.29 -9.23 -0.61
N GLY A 68 6.53 -10.23 -1.02
CA GLY A 68 6.42 -11.51 -0.34
C GLY A 68 6.12 -12.64 -1.32
N VAL A 69 6.61 -13.84 -1.01
CA VAL A 69 6.30 -15.07 -1.74
C VAL A 69 5.03 -15.68 -1.17
N ILE A 70 4.17 -16.18 -2.07
CA ILE A 70 2.95 -16.90 -1.72
C ILE A 70 3.29 -18.39 -1.66
N ASP A 71 2.97 -19.05 -0.54
CA ASP A 71 3.19 -20.48 -0.36
C ASP A 71 2.04 -21.35 -0.93
N ALA A 72 2.21 -22.68 -0.86
CA ALA A 72 1.23 -23.64 -1.37
C ALA A 72 -0.16 -23.55 -0.70
N ASN A 73 -0.26 -22.92 0.48
CA ASN A 73 -1.50 -22.69 1.21
C ASN A 73 -2.05 -21.27 0.98
N GLY A 74 -1.48 -20.51 0.05
CA GLY A 74 -1.86 -19.12 -0.21
C GLY A 74 -1.36 -18.13 0.82
N ARG A 75 -0.56 -18.56 1.81
CA ARG A 75 -0.05 -17.67 2.86
C ARG A 75 1.11 -16.85 2.32
N TYR A 76 1.22 -15.63 2.79
CA TYR A 76 2.35 -14.75 2.48
C TYR A 76 2.72 -13.89 3.70
N GLU A 77 3.95 -13.40 3.67
CA GLU A 77 4.47 -12.41 4.61
C GLU A 77 5.33 -11.42 3.81
N MET A 78 5.19 -10.13 4.12
CA MET A 78 5.87 -9.07 3.37
C MET A 78 7.21 -8.72 4.00
N TYR A 79 8.15 -8.35 3.14
CA TYR A 79 9.49 -7.93 3.50
C TYR A 79 9.86 -6.68 2.71
N VAL A 80 10.58 -5.76 3.35
CA VAL A 80 11.28 -4.70 2.62
C VAL A 80 12.57 -5.30 2.05
N PRO A 81 12.82 -5.23 0.72
CA PRO A 81 14.04 -5.76 0.11
C PRO A 81 15.32 -5.23 0.76
N GLY A 82 16.26 -6.12 1.07
CA GLY A 82 17.51 -5.76 1.74
C GLY A 82 17.35 -5.35 3.21
N SER A 83 16.17 -5.54 3.79
CA SER A 83 15.84 -5.15 5.17
C SER A 83 15.12 -6.31 5.89
N LYS A 84 14.26 -5.98 6.87
CA LYS A 84 13.52 -6.92 7.74
C LYS A 84 12.05 -7.07 7.32
N LYS A 85 11.36 -7.99 8.00
CA LYS A 85 9.92 -8.26 7.87
C LYS A 85 9.08 -6.99 8.04
N GLY A 86 7.98 -6.92 7.28
CA GLY A 86 6.98 -5.88 7.36
C GLY A 86 7.02 -4.90 6.19
N ALA A 87 6.26 -3.82 6.35
CA ALA A 87 6.15 -2.73 5.41
C ALA A 87 5.99 -1.40 6.16
N PRO A 88 6.44 -0.27 5.59
CA PRO A 88 6.17 1.04 6.17
C PRO A 88 4.66 1.30 6.22
N PRO A 89 4.14 1.96 7.26
CA PRO A 89 2.74 2.36 7.30
C PRO A 89 2.36 3.25 6.12
N GLY A 90 1.15 3.07 5.60
CA GLY A 90 0.63 3.88 4.50
C GLY A 90 -0.22 3.10 3.51
N TRP A 91 -0.74 3.81 2.51
CA TRP A 91 -1.55 3.26 1.45
C TRP A 91 -0.70 2.66 0.33
N TYR A 92 -1.08 1.46 -0.13
CA TYR A 92 -0.39 0.74 -1.19
C TYR A 92 -1.38 0.15 -2.19
N LYS A 93 -1.05 0.26 -3.47
CA LYS A 93 -1.60 -0.64 -4.48
C LYS A 93 -0.97 -2.01 -4.34
N VAL A 94 -1.79 -3.05 -4.53
CA VAL A 94 -1.33 -4.44 -4.44
C VAL A 94 -1.27 -5.06 -5.83
N VAL A 95 -0.11 -5.60 -6.16
CA VAL A 95 0.09 -6.43 -7.35
C VAL A 95 0.33 -7.86 -6.92
N VAL A 96 -0.43 -8.79 -7.49
CA VAL A 96 -0.31 -10.22 -7.26
C VAL A 96 0.05 -10.89 -8.58
N TYR A 97 1.27 -11.43 -8.65
CA TYR A 97 1.75 -12.18 -9.81
C TYR A 97 1.79 -13.66 -9.48
N ALA A 98 0.81 -14.42 -9.98
CA ALA A 98 0.65 -15.83 -9.68
C ALA A 98 0.37 -16.61 -10.97
N VAL A 99 1.33 -17.43 -11.39
CA VAL A 99 1.33 -18.19 -12.65
C VAL A 99 1.37 -19.69 -12.40
N ASP A 100 0.56 -20.42 -13.15
CA ASP A 100 0.42 -21.87 -13.17
C ASP A 100 1.40 -22.45 -14.19
N ASP A 101 2.46 -23.10 -13.70
CA ASP A 101 3.52 -23.75 -14.49
C ASP A 101 4.07 -22.89 -15.65
N PRO A 102 4.85 -21.83 -15.35
CA PRO A 102 5.37 -20.94 -16.39
C PRO A 102 6.36 -21.69 -17.29
N GLN A 103 6.03 -21.81 -18.58
CA GLN A 103 6.87 -22.47 -19.57
C GLN A 103 7.52 -21.47 -20.53
N PRO A 104 8.83 -21.59 -20.81
CA PRO A 104 9.50 -20.74 -21.80
C PRO A 104 8.80 -20.79 -23.15
N GLY A 105 8.54 -19.62 -23.74
CA GLY A 105 7.91 -19.49 -25.06
C GLY A 105 6.41 -19.78 -25.10
N LYS A 106 5.75 -20.02 -23.97
CA LYS A 106 4.29 -20.17 -23.89
C LYS A 106 3.63 -19.02 -23.13
N PRO A 107 2.38 -18.65 -23.46
CA PRO A 107 1.63 -17.70 -22.67
C PRO A 107 1.42 -18.21 -21.24
N ASN A 108 1.63 -17.32 -20.26
CA ASN A 108 1.37 -17.64 -18.87
C ASN A 108 -0.13 -17.83 -18.61
N LYS A 109 -0.45 -18.91 -17.90
CA LYS A 109 -1.76 -19.14 -17.30
C LYS A 109 -1.74 -18.61 -15.87
N TYR A 110 -2.61 -17.67 -15.54
CA TYR A 110 -2.62 -17.05 -14.21
C TYR A 110 -3.58 -17.77 -13.26
N PHE A 111 -3.23 -17.79 -11.97
CA PHE A 111 -4.13 -18.21 -10.89
C PHE A 111 -5.16 -17.14 -10.52
N VAL A 112 -4.88 -15.89 -10.87
CA VAL A 112 -5.70 -14.70 -10.58
C VAL A 112 -6.00 -13.95 -11.87
N HIS A 113 -7.05 -13.14 -11.88
CA HIS A 113 -7.38 -12.31 -13.04
C HIS A 113 -6.23 -11.32 -13.35
N LYS A 114 -5.92 -11.10 -14.64
CA LYS A 114 -4.80 -10.25 -15.09
C LYS A 114 -4.82 -8.83 -14.54
N LYS A 115 -5.99 -8.31 -14.15
CA LYS A 115 -6.11 -6.97 -13.54
C LYS A 115 -5.28 -6.84 -12.26
N TYR A 116 -5.02 -7.92 -11.53
CA TYR A 116 -4.20 -7.87 -10.33
C TYR A 116 -2.69 -7.92 -10.59
N THR A 117 -2.27 -8.19 -11.82
CA THR A 117 -0.84 -8.42 -12.14
C THR A 117 -0.12 -7.15 -12.58
N ASP A 118 -0.80 -6.01 -12.62
CA ASP A 118 -0.26 -4.73 -13.10
C ASP A 118 -0.75 -3.57 -12.22
N VAL A 119 0.17 -2.73 -11.76
CA VAL A 119 -0.08 -1.57 -10.90
C VAL A 119 -1.03 -0.53 -11.54
N ALA A 120 -1.06 -0.45 -12.87
CA ALA A 120 -1.93 0.45 -13.61
C ALA A 120 -3.38 -0.03 -13.63
N THR A 121 -3.61 -1.35 -13.50
CA THR A 121 -4.94 -1.95 -13.65
C THR A 121 -5.51 -2.54 -12.36
N THR A 122 -4.67 -2.75 -11.35
CA THR A 122 -5.10 -3.37 -10.09
C THR A 122 -6.08 -2.47 -9.35
N PRO A 123 -7.27 -2.99 -8.99
CA PRO A 123 -8.18 -2.29 -8.09
C PRO A 123 -7.80 -2.48 -6.62
N LEU A 124 -6.81 -3.33 -6.33
CA LEU A 124 -6.45 -3.68 -4.96
C LEU A 124 -5.68 -2.54 -4.30
N LEU A 125 -6.21 -2.10 -3.18
CA LEU A 125 -5.66 -1.03 -2.37
C LEU A 125 -5.77 -1.42 -0.91
N ILE A 126 -4.66 -1.36 -0.18
CA ILE A 126 -4.62 -1.65 1.26
C ILE A 126 -3.93 -0.53 2.01
N GLU A 127 -4.27 -0.39 3.29
CA GLU A 127 -3.57 0.47 4.23
C GLU A 127 -2.77 -0.39 5.21
N VAL A 128 -1.46 -0.23 5.17
CA VAL A 128 -0.54 -0.81 6.15
C VAL A 128 -0.63 0.03 7.42
N VAL A 129 -0.94 -0.61 8.54
CA VAL A 129 -1.09 0.03 9.86
C VAL A 129 -0.26 -0.74 10.87
N GLU A 130 0.23 -0.05 11.90
CA GLU A 130 1.14 -0.62 12.90
C GLU A 130 0.55 -1.82 13.67
N LYS A 131 -0.76 -1.79 13.93
CA LYS A 131 -1.49 -2.81 14.69
C LYS A 131 -2.67 -3.32 13.87
N PRO A 132 -2.44 -4.21 12.90
CA PRO A 132 -3.51 -4.73 12.06
C PRO A 132 -4.40 -5.69 12.85
N GLU A 133 -5.71 -5.59 12.63
CA GLU A 133 -6.65 -6.63 13.07
C GLU A 133 -6.37 -7.96 12.36
N PRO A 134 -6.65 -9.12 12.98
CA PRO A 134 -6.50 -10.42 12.33
C PRO A 134 -7.24 -10.50 10.98
N GLY A 135 -6.57 -11.03 9.96
CA GLY A 135 -7.14 -11.18 8.62
C GLY A 135 -7.30 -9.88 7.81
N ARG A 136 -6.84 -8.72 8.32
CA ARG A 136 -6.89 -7.43 7.61
C ARG A 136 -6.30 -7.51 6.20
N TYR A 137 -5.31 -8.37 6.00
CA TYR A 137 -4.57 -8.51 4.73
C TYR A 137 -4.91 -9.80 3.96
N ASP A 138 -6.00 -10.48 4.31
CA ASP A 138 -6.49 -11.59 3.50
C ASP A 138 -7.13 -11.06 2.21
N LEU A 139 -6.72 -11.62 1.07
CA LEU A 139 -7.19 -11.20 -0.25
C LEU A 139 -8.06 -12.29 -0.87
N LYS A 140 -9.25 -11.90 -1.31
CA LYS A 140 -10.19 -12.75 -2.04
C LYS A 140 -10.30 -12.22 -3.47
N LEU A 141 -9.73 -12.95 -4.41
CA LEU A 141 -9.59 -12.55 -5.80
C LEU A 141 -10.50 -13.40 -6.70
N ASP A 142 -10.80 -12.85 -7.88
CA ASP A 142 -11.35 -13.60 -9.00
C ASP A 142 -10.22 -14.09 -9.93
N ARG A 143 -10.54 -15.09 -10.76
CA ARG A 143 -9.64 -15.66 -11.77
C ARG A 143 -10.15 -15.33 -13.17
#